data_AF-A0A5D2KJ95-F1
#
_entry.id   AF-A0A5D2KJ95-F1
#
_cell.length_a   1.000
_cell.length_b   1.000
_cell.length_c   1.000
_cell.angle_alpha   90.00
_cell.angle_beta   90.00
_cell.angle_gamma   90.00
#
_symmetry.space_group_name_H-M   'P 1'
#
loop_
_entity.id
_entity.type
_entity.pdbx_description
1 polymer ?
#
loop_
_entity_poly.entity_id
_entity_poly.type
_entity_poly.pdbx_seq_one_letter_code
_entity_poly.pdbx_strand_id
1 'polypeptide(L)'
;MGILAGIGVLLPFPFYYLLWTYPQSWVNLCGKGRDPSKVMALVSHFIKLIQFVSLFSVSSFSWPPPLYFWPLFAFGQFLNFRVYQLLGESGTYYGVRFGKNIPWVREFPFGFIKDPQYVGSIMSLVACLSWVPFQYILLWSLGYLFMIHIESTEDVTTRAKPLS
;
A
#
# COMPACT_ATOMS: atom_id res chain seq x y z
N MET A 1 -16.27 12.24 15.07
CA MET A 1 -14.83 11.90 15.00
C MET A 1 -14.58 10.52 14.38
N GLY A 2 -15.25 9.45 14.82
CA GLY A 2 -14.94 8.10 14.31
C GLY A 2 -15.21 7.84 12.81
N ILE A 3 -16.30 8.38 12.25
CA ILE A 3 -16.62 8.19 10.82
C ILE A 3 -15.58 8.87 9.92
N LEU A 4 -15.15 10.09 10.26
CA LEU A 4 -14.12 10.82 9.51
C LEU A 4 -12.78 10.07 9.53
N ALA A 5 -12.40 9.50 10.69
CA ALA A 5 -11.21 8.66 10.78
C ALA A 5 -11.34 7.40 9.92
N GLY A 6 -12.52 6.76 9.88
CA GLY A 6 -12.81 5.63 9.00
C GLY A 6 -12.66 5.97 7.51
N ILE A 7 -13.20 7.12 7.07
CA ILE A 7 -13.05 7.62 5.70
C ILE A 7 -11.57 7.86 5.38
N GLY A 8 -10.85 8.52 6.29
CA GLY A 8 -9.41 8.77 6.12
C GLY A 8 -8.58 7.49 6.06
N VAL A 9 -8.94 6.47 6.86
CA VAL A 9 -8.31 5.15 6.81
C VAL A 9 -8.57 4.43 5.49
N LEU A 10 -9.72 4.63 4.84
CA LEU A 10 -10.02 3.98 3.56
C LEU A 10 -9.55 4.78 2.33
N LEU A 11 -9.17 6.05 2.50
CA LEU A 11 -8.87 6.99 1.42
C LEU A 11 -7.89 6.49 0.33
N PRO A 12 -6.80 5.74 0.63
CA PRO A 12 -5.91 5.28 -0.43
C PRO A 12 -6.51 4.22 -1.36
N PHE A 13 -7.44 3.39 -0.87
CA PHE A 13 -7.91 2.23 -1.65
C PHE A 13 -8.71 2.61 -2.89
N PRO A 14 -9.64 3.58 -2.87
CA PRO A 14 -10.26 4.09 -4.09
C PRO A 14 -9.23 4.62 -5.10
N PHE A 15 -8.19 5.33 -4.63
CA PHE A 15 -7.14 5.84 -5.51
C PHE A 15 -6.37 4.67 -6.17
N TYR A 16 -5.93 3.70 -5.37
CA TYR A 16 -5.23 2.51 -5.87
C TYR A 16 -6.10 1.69 -6.82
N TYR A 17 -7.39 1.53 -6.52
CA TYR A 17 -8.34 0.84 -7.38
C TYR A 17 -8.51 1.54 -8.74
N LEU A 18 -8.68 2.86 -8.75
CA LEU A 18 -8.84 3.64 -9.97
C LEU A 18 -7.59 3.56 -10.86
N LEU A 19 -6.40 3.68 -10.27
CA LEU A 19 -5.13 3.57 -10.99
C LEU A 19 -4.91 2.15 -11.54
N TRP A 20 -5.31 1.13 -10.79
CA TRP A 20 -5.23 -0.26 -11.24
C TRP A 20 -6.20 -0.54 -12.40
N THR A 21 -7.43 -0.04 -12.30
CA THR A 21 -8.52 -0.31 -13.25
C THR A 21 -8.38 0.51 -14.54
N TYR A 22 -7.96 1.78 -14.42
CA TYR A 22 -7.83 2.71 -15.55
C TYR A 22 -6.40 3.25 -15.69
N PRO A 23 -5.39 2.38 -15.89
CA PRO A 23 -3.99 2.81 -15.89
C PRO A 23 -3.68 3.76 -17.04
N GLN A 24 -4.33 3.61 -18.21
CA GLN A 24 -4.10 4.50 -19.34
C GLN A 24 -4.57 5.94 -19.04
N SER A 25 -5.70 6.10 -18.35
CA SER A 25 -6.20 7.41 -17.93
C SER A 25 -5.21 8.11 -17.01
N TRP A 26 -4.59 7.35 -16.08
CA TRP A 26 -3.55 7.88 -15.19
C TRP A 26 -2.28 8.29 -15.96
N VAL A 27 -1.81 7.43 -16.87
CA VAL A 27 -0.64 7.74 -17.72
C VAL A 27 -0.89 8.99 -18.56
N ASN A 28 -2.08 9.12 -19.15
CA ASN A 28 -2.49 10.29 -19.92
C ASN A 28 -2.54 11.56 -19.05
N LEU A 29 -3.06 11.46 -17.83
CA LEU A 29 -3.13 12.57 -16.88
C LEU A 29 -1.73 13.03 -16.41
N CYS A 30 -0.80 12.09 -16.24
CA CYS A 30 0.60 12.43 -15.91
C CYS A 30 1.26 13.20 -17.06
N GLY A 31 0.88 12.92 -18.30
CA GLY A 31 1.39 13.57 -19.50
C GLY A 31 2.80 13.09 -19.89
N LYS A 32 3.35 13.69 -20.94
CA LYS A 32 4.68 13.35 -21.47
C LYS A 32 5.80 13.82 -20.52
N GLY A 33 6.85 13.01 -20.40
CA GLY A 33 8.06 13.35 -19.64
C GLY A 33 7.95 13.21 -18.11
N ARG A 34 6.81 12.77 -17.58
CA ARG A 34 6.64 12.42 -16.16
C ARG A 34 6.50 10.93 -15.98
N ASP A 35 7.16 10.39 -14.97
CA ASP A 35 7.04 8.99 -14.59
C ASP A 35 5.73 8.76 -13.81
N PRO A 36 4.77 7.97 -14.32
CA PRO A 36 3.48 7.75 -13.67
C PRO A 36 3.59 7.04 -12.31
N SER A 37 4.59 6.18 -12.11
CA SER A 37 4.86 5.53 -10.81
C SER A 37 5.36 6.54 -9.80
N LYS A 38 6.23 7.48 -10.22
CA LYS A 38 6.74 8.53 -9.33
C LYS A 38 5.66 9.51 -8.91
N VAL A 39 4.80 9.91 -9.85
CA VAL A 39 3.64 10.76 -9.53
C VAL A 39 2.68 10.02 -8.61
N MET A 40 2.40 8.74 -8.88
CA MET A 40 1.59 7.90 -7.99
C MET A 40 2.21 7.82 -6.59
N ALA A 41 3.52 7.62 -6.49
CA ALA A 41 4.23 7.56 -5.22
C ALA A 41 4.03 8.85 -4.43
N LEU A 42 4.25 10.02 -5.03
CA LEU A 42 4.06 11.32 -4.37
C LEU A 42 2.63 11.49 -3.84
N VAL A 43 1.62 11.23 -4.67
CA VAL A 43 0.20 11.31 -4.26
C VAL A 43 -0.10 10.29 -3.16
N SER A 44 0.44 9.07 -3.27
CA SER A 44 0.27 8.02 -2.28
C SER A 44 0.86 8.39 -0.93
N HIS A 45 2.04 9.00 -0.89
CA HIS A 45 2.65 9.46 0.37
C HIS A 45 1.80 10.55 1.04
N PHE A 46 1.26 11.49 0.26
CA PHE A 46 0.35 12.51 0.78
C PHE A 46 -0.94 11.88 1.34
N ILE A 47 -1.58 10.98 0.60
CA ILE A 47 -2.76 10.26 1.07
C ILE A 47 -2.44 9.40 2.30
N LYS A 48 -1.27 8.74 2.32
CA LYS A 48 -0.80 7.92 3.46
C LYS A 48 -0.59 8.76 4.72
N LEU A 49 -0.11 10.00 4.57
CA LEU A 49 -0.02 10.94 5.70
C LEU A 49 -1.41 11.25 6.28
N ILE A 50 -2.40 11.52 5.43
CA ILE A 50 -3.80 11.71 5.87
C ILE A 50 -4.34 10.45 6.54
N GLN A 51 -4.02 9.28 5.99
CA GLN A 51 -4.40 7.97 6.55
C GLN A 51 -3.83 7.78 7.96
N PHE A 52 -2.55 8.11 8.17
CA PHE A 52 -1.90 8.06 9.48
C PHE A 52 -2.45 9.08 10.47
N VAL A 53 -2.68 10.33 10.06
CA VAL A 53 -3.30 11.36 10.91
C VAL A 53 -4.69 10.91 11.35
N SER A 54 -5.45 10.32 10.43
CA SER A 54 -6.79 9.79 10.71
C SER A 54 -6.74 8.66 11.75
N LEU A 55 -5.82 7.71 11.61
CA LEU A 55 -5.61 6.64 12.58
C LEU A 55 -5.16 7.19 13.95
N PHE A 56 -4.21 8.13 13.94
CA PHE A 56 -3.68 8.76 15.15
C PHE A 56 -4.76 9.51 15.92
N SER A 57 -5.70 10.18 15.22
CA SER A 57 -6.79 10.94 15.85
C SER A 57 -7.75 10.12 16.71
N VAL A 58 -7.75 8.79 16.52
CA VAL A 58 -8.57 7.83 17.27
C VAL A 58 -7.74 6.87 18.12
N SER A 59 -6.42 7.08 18.19
CA SER A 59 -5.49 6.23 18.95
C SER A 59 -5.36 6.69 20.40
N SER A 60 -5.15 5.75 21.31
CA SER A 60 -4.85 6.00 22.72
C SER A 60 -3.54 5.28 23.08
N PHE A 61 -2.48 6.04 23.30
CA PHE A 61 -1.15 5.48 23.54
C PHE A 61 -0.97 5.10 25.00
N SER A 62 -0.37 3.94 25.22
CA SER A 62 0.04 3.44 26.52
C SER A 62 1.50 3.00 26.48
N TRP A 63 2.21 3.22 27.58
CA TRP A 63 3.61 2.82 27.74
C TRP A 63 3.77 1.93 28.98
N PRO A 64 4.49 0.81 28.89
CA PRO A 64 5.14 0.26 27.69
C PRO A 64 4.12 -0.36 26.70
N PRO A 65 4.45 -0.47 25.40
CA PRO A 65 3.66 -1.28 24.48
C PRO A 65 3.64 -2.75 24.92
N PRO A 66 2.61 -3.52 24.54
CA PRO A 66 2.60 -4.96 24.74
C PRO A 66 3.81 -5.64 24.10
N LEU A 67 4.27 -6.75 24.68
CA LEU A 67 5.46 -7.46 24.18
C LEU A 67 5.33 -7.92 22.72
N TYR A 68 4.11 -8.25 22.26
CA TYR A 68 3.86 -8.65 20.88
C TYR A 68 4.07 -7.52 19.86
N PHE A 69 4.03 -6.26 20.30
CA PHE A 69 4.18 -5.09 19.43
C PHE A 69 5.51 -5.14 18.67
N TRP A 70 6.61 -5.32 19.41
CA TRP A 70 7.96 -5.25 18.88
C TRP A 70 8.24 -6.23 17.74
N PRO A 71 8.04 -7.56 17.90
CA PRO A 71 8.31 -8.51 16.82
C PRO A 71 7.36 -8.32 15.62
N LEU A 72 6.07 -8.05 15.86
CA LEU A 72 5.10 -7.87 14.77
C LEU A 72 5.39 -6.61 13.95
N PHE A 73 5.62 -5.49 14.63
CA PHE A 73 5.91 -4.24 13.97
C PHE A 73 7.27 -4.29 13.27
N ALA A 74 8.32 -4.76 13.95
CA ALA A 74 9.66 -4.84 13.36
C ALA A 74 9.70 -5.75 12.13
N PHE A 75 9.11 -6.94 12.20
CA PHE A 75 9.07 -7.85 11.06
C PHE A 75 8.18 -7.30 9.92
N GLY A 76 7.04 -6.69 10.26
CA GLY A 76 6.17 -6.06 9.28
C GLY A 76 6.86 -4.91 8.52
N GLN A 77 7.60 -4.06 9.23
CA GLN A 77 8.40 -3.00 8.61
C GLN A 77 9.58 -3.56 7.81
N PHE A 78 10.24 -4.61 8.31
CA PHE A 78 11.31 -5.29 7.56
C PHE A 78 10.82 -5.81 6.21
N LEU A 79 9.64 -6.45 6.15
CA LEU A 79 9.05 -6.90 4.89
C LEU A 79 8.81 -5.73 3.93
N ASN A 80 8.21 -4.63 4.39
CA ASN A 80 7.96 -3.45 3.57
C ASN A 80 9.26 -2.83 3.03
N PHE A 81 10.28 -2.70 3.89
CA PHE A 81 11.58 -2.18 3.50
C PHE A 81 12.25 -3.08 2.45
N ARG A 82 12.23 -4.39 2.66
CA ARG A 82 12.82 -5.36 1.71
C ARG A 82 12.11 -5.34 0.37
N VAL A 83 10.78 -5.24 0.34
CA VAL A 83 10.02 -5.06 -0.90
C VAL A 83 10.51 -3.83 -1.66
N TYR A 84 10.57 -2.68 -1.00
CA TYR A 84 10.99 -1.44 -1.64
C TYR A 84 12.45 -1.49 -2.09
N GLN A 85 13.34 -2.12 -1.32
CA GLN A 85 14.74 -2.30 -1.69
C GLN A 85 14.90 -3.14 -2.98
N LEU A 86 14.06 -4.15 -3.17
CA LEU A 86 14.16 -5.09 -4.29
C LEU A 86 13.43 -4.60 -5.55
N LEU A 87 12.23 -4.04 -5.40
CA LEU A 87 11.38 -3.60 -6.52
C LEU A 87 11.54 -2.12 -6.86
N GLY A 88 12.08 -1.33 -5.93
CA GLY A 88 12.14 0.12 -6.03
C GLY A 88 10.75 0.77 -6.11
N GLU A 89 10.76 2.07 -6.39
CA GLU A 89 9.54 2.87 -6.56
C GLU A 89 8.68 2.34 -7.71
N SER A 90 9.28 2.01 -8.85
CA SER A 90 8.51 1.58 -10.03
C SER A 90 7.83 0.24 -9.83
N GLY A 91 8.47 -0.74 -9.19
CA GLY A 91 7.80 -2.02 -8.93
C GLY A 91 6.78 -1.94 -7.80
N THR A 92 6.94 -1.00 -6.86
CA THR A 92 5.98 -0.78 -5.76
C THR A 92 4.74 0.03 -6.20
N TYR A 93 4.93 1.02 -7.06
CA TYR A 93 3.88 1.93 -7.51
C TYR A 93 3.47 1.64 -8.95
N TYR A 94 2.96 0.43 -9.17
CA TYR A 94 2.25 0.00 -10.38
C TYR A 94 2.98 0.19 -11.70
N GLY A 95 4.31 0.19 -11.70
CA GLY A 95 5.11 0.35 -12.93
C GLY A 95 4.69 -0.62 -14.02
N VAL A 96 4.42 -1.88 -13.66
CA VAL A 96 3.91 -2.91 -14.57
C VAL A 96 2.57 -2.49 -15.22
N ARG A 97 1.62 -1.96 -14.44
CA ARG A 97 0.33 -1.46 -14.97
C ARG A 97 0.52 -0.24 -15.87
N PHE A 98 1.53 0.58 -15.61
CA PHE A 98 1.87 1.75 -16.43
C PHE A 98 2.77 1.42 -17.63
N GLY A 99 2.95 0.14 -17.96
CA GLY A 99 3.65 -0.31 -19.17
C GLY A 99 5.17 -0.40 -19.03
N LYS A 100 5.70 -0.32 -17.80
CA LYS A 100 7.14 -0.53 -17.55
C LYS A 100 7.46 -2.01 -17.47
N ASN A 101 8.66 -2.35 -17.92
CA ASN A 101 9.23 -3.67 -17.69
C ASN A 101 9.87 -3.73 -16.30
N ILE A 102 9.23 -4.40 -15.36
CA ILE A 102 9.74 -4.60 -13.99
C ILE A 102 10.25 -6.04 -13.87
N PRO A 103 11.50 -6.25 -13.41
CA PRO A 103 12.06 -7.60 -13.31
C PRO A 103 11.31 -8.42 -12.25
N TRP A 104 11.16 -9.71 -12.52
CA TRP A 104 10.60 -10.65 -11.54
C TRP A 104 11.64 -10.97 -10.48
N VAL A 105 11.33 -10.70 -9.22
CA VAL A 105 12.23 -10.94 -8.08
C VAL A 105 11.86 -12.24 -7.36
N ARG A 106 12.88 -13.01 -6.95
CA ARG A 106 12.72 -14.25 -6.16
C ARG A 106 13.52 -14.25 -4.85
N GLU A 107 14.24 -13.17 -4.54
CA GLU A 107 14.88 -13.05 -3.24
C GLU A 107 13.84 -12.81 -2.15
N PHE A 108 14.14 -13.26 -0.93
CA PHE A 108 13.28 -13.01 0.22
C PHE A 108 12.94 -11.50 0.35
N PRO A 109 11.65 -11.14 0.49
CA PRO A 109 10.51 -12.03 0.82
C PRO A 109 9.79 -12.68 -0.37
N PHE A 110 10.10 -12.27 -1.60
CA PHE A 110 9.49 -12.82 -2.80
C PHE A 110 9.90 -14.29 -2.95
N GLY A 111 8.93 -15.18 -3.19
CA GLY A 111 9.14 -16.64 -3.24
C GLY A 111 8.72 -17.40 -1.98
N PHE A 112 8.57 -16.73 -0.85
CA PHE A 112 8.09 -17.35 0.41
C PHE A 112 6.72 -16.81 0.82
N ILE A 113 6.50 -15.52 0.61
CA ILE A 113 5.30 -14.81 1.03
C ILE A 113 4.63 -14.24 -0.21
N LYS A 114 3.34 -14.53 -0.40
CA LYS A 114 2.52 -13.82 -1.37
C LYS A 114 2.23 -12.42 -0.84
N ASP A 115 2.38 -11.41 -1.68
CA ASP A 115 2.04 -10.03 -1.34
C ASP A 115 2.75 -9.50 -0.07
N PRO A 116 4.09 -9.65 0.02
CA PRO A 116 4.83 -9.41 1.26
C PRO A 116 4.69 -7.98 1.81
N GLN A 117 4.45 -6.99 0.95
CA GLN A 117 4.20 -5.61 1.36
C GLN A 117 2.87 -5.47 2.12
N TYR A 118 1.81 -6.07 1.59
CA TYR A 118 0.50 -6.06 2.22
C TYR A 118 0.51 -6.87 3.52
N VAL A 119 1.15 -8.05 3.52
CA VAL A 119 1.35 -8.84 4.75
C VAL A 119 2.10 -8.03 5.81
N GLY A 120 3.23 -7.41 5.46
CA GLY A 120 4.01 -6.60 6.40
C GLY A 120 3.24 -5.39 6.93
N SER A 121 2.42 -4.78 6.08
CA SER A 121 1.54 -3.66 6.48
C SER A 121 0.45 -4.12 7.46
N ILE A 122 -0.22 -5.24 7.19
CA ILE A 122 -1.23 -5.82 8.10
C ILE A 122 -0.61 -6.22 9.44
N MET A 123 0.59 -6.84 9.44
CA MET A 123 1.31 -7.16 10.68
C MET A 123 1.61 -5.92 11.52
N SER A 124 2.03 -4.83 10.86
CA SER A 124 2.30 -3.55 11.53
C SER A 124 1.03 -2.93 12.14
N LEU A 125 -0.13 -3.09 11.48
CA LEU A 125 -1.42 -2.66 12.02
C LEU A 125 -1.87 -3.51 13.21
N VAL A 126 -1.74 -4.84 13.12
CA VAL A 126 -2.08 -5.76 14.20
C VAL A 126 -1.20 -5.52 15.43
N ALA A 127 0.06 -5.16 15.25
CA ALA A 127 0.93 -4.75 16.35
C ALA A 127 0.32 -3.60 17.17
N CYS A 128 -0.41 -2.68 16.52
CA CYS A 128 -1.01 -1.51 17.14
C CYS A 128 -2.38 -1.76 17.83
N LEU A 129 -2.83 -3.01 17.97
CA LEU A 129 -4.14 -3.34 18.56
C LEU A 129 -4.38 -2.77 19.96
N SER A 130 -3.33 -2.59 20.76
CA SER A 130 -3.45 -1.97 22.10
C SER A 130 -3.66 -0.47 22.07
N TRP A 131 -3.37 0.19 20.95
CA TRP A 131 -3.43 1.65 20.82
C TRP A 131 -4.57 2.11 19.92
N VAL A 132 -4.93 1.31 18.93
CA VAL A 132 -5.90 1.69 17.90
C VAL A 132 -7.15 0.83 18.06
N PRO A 133 -8.35 1.42 18.07
CA PRO A 133 -9.58 0.66 18.11
C PRO A 133 -9.68 -0.33 16.93
N PHE A 134 -10.06 -1.57 17.24
CA PHE A 134 -10.05 -2.70 16.32
C PHE A 134 -10.72 -2.42 14.97
N GLN A 135 -11.83 -1.69 14.96
CA GLN A 135 -12.56 -1.38 13.73
C GLN A 135 -11.71 -0.67 12.67
N TYR A 136 -10.78 0.20 13.07
CA TYR A 136 -9.93 0.92 12.10
C TYR A 136 -8.79 0.03 11.57
N ILE A 137 -8.23 -0.83 12.43
CA ILE A 137 -7.26 -1.86 12.01
C ILE A 137 -7.93 -2.82 11.02
N LEU A 138 -9.15 -3.27 11.33
CA LEU A 138 -9.92 -4.15 10.47
C LEU A 138 -10.22 -3.49 9.12
N LEU A 139 -10.75 -2.27 9.11
CA LEU A 139 -11.05 -1.54 7.87
C LEU A 139 -9.82 -1.36 6.97
N TRP A 140 -8.68 -0.98 7.55
CA TRP A 140 -7.43 -0.83 6.80
C TRP A 140 -6.98 -2.20 6.24
N SER A 141 -7.01 -3.24 7.07
CA SER A 141 -6.62 -4.60 6.66
C SER A 141 -7.52 -5.15 5.56
N LEU A 142 -8.84 -4.91 5.63
CA LEU A 142 -9.79 -5.27 4.58
C LEU A 142 -9.51 -4.52 3.27
N GLY A 143 -9.12 -3.25 3.33
CA GLY A 143 -8.70 -2.51 2.14
C GLY A 143 -7.45 -3.13 1.48
N TYR A 144 -6.50 -3.62 2.28
CA TYR A 144 -5.35 -4.36 1.74
C TYR A 144 -5.76 -5.70 1.11
N LEU A 145 -6.62 -6.47 1.78
CA LEU A 145 -7.13 -7.73 1.22
C LEU A 145 -7.93 -7.52 -0.06
N PHE A 146 -8.70 -6.43 -0.14
CA PHE A 146 -9.40 -6.01 -1.35
C PHE A 146 -8.41 -5.75 -2.49
N MET A 147 -7.34 -4.99 -2.24
CA MET A 147 -6.32 -4.74 -3.25
C MET A 147 -5.61 -6.03 -3.69
N ILE A 148 -5.22 -6.90 -2.76
CA ILE A 148 -4.65 -8.22 -3.09
C ILE A 148 -5.59 -8.99 -4.03
N HIS A 149 -6.89 -9.02 -3.73
CA HIS A 149 -7.86 -9.71 -4.55
C HIS A 149 -7.94 -9.13 -5.97
N ILE A 150 -8.08 -7.81 -6.08
CA ILE A 150 -8.13 -7.10 -7.38
C ILE A 150 -6.83 -7.30 -8.19
N GLU A 151 -5.69 -7.29 -7.52
CA GLU A 151 -4.39 -7.47 -8.16
C GLU A 151 -4.15 -8.93 -8.60
N SER A 152 -4.71 -9.90 -7.88
CA SER A 152 -4.59 -11.32 -8.21
C SER A 152 -5.29 -11.71 -9.53
N THR A 153 -6.25 -10.90 -9.97
CA THR A 153 -7.00 -11.09 -11.23
C THR A 153 -6.49 -10.20 -12.36
N GLU A 154 -5.20 -9.86 -12.36
CA GLU A 154 -4.61 -9.00 -13.40
C GLU A 154 -4.80 -9.59 -14.82
N ASP A 155 -5.38 -8.80 -15.72
CA ASP A 155 -5.28 -9.02 -17.16
C ASP A 155 -4.15 -8.16 -17.76
N VAL A 156 -3.11 -8.82 -18.27
CA VAL A 156 -1.92 -8.20 -18.88
C VAL A 156 -2.28 -7.32 -20.08
N THR A 157 -3.37 -7.64 -20.80
CA THR A 157 -3.80 -6.87 -21.98
C THR A 157 -4.32 -5.47 -21.63
N THR A 158 -4.69 -5.26 -20.36
CA THR A 158 -5.24 -3.98 -19.87
C THR A 158 -4.18 -3.00 -19.36
N ARG A 159 -2.89 -3.36 -19.45
CA ARG A 159 -1.78 -2.46 -19.07
C ARG A 159 -1.74 -1.25 -20.00
N ALA A 160 -1.34 -0.11 -19.45
CA ALA A 160 -1.22 1.12 -20.21
C ALA A 160 -0.04 1.06 -21.21
N LYS A 161 -0.19 1.80 -22.30
CA LYS A 161 0.88 2.07 -23.25
C LYS A 161 1.58 3.36 -22.82
N PRO A 162 2.91 3.34 -22.58
CA PRO A 162 3.66 4.54 -22.25
C PRO A 162 3.48 5.61 -23.34
N LEU A 163 3.39 6.88 -22.93
CA LEU A 163 3.42 7.99 -23.86
C LEU A 163 4.85 8.14 -24.39
N SER A 164 5.02 8.02 -25.70
CA SER A 164 6.29 8.28 -26.38
C SER A 164 6.70 9.75 -26.37
#